data_AF-A0A353DUG8-F1
#
_entry.id   AF-A0A353DUG8-F1
#
_cell.length_a   1.000
_cell.length_b   1.000
_cell.length_c   1.000
_cell.angle_alpha   90.00
_cell.angle_beta   90.00
_cell.angle_gamma   90.00
#
_symmetry.space_group_name_H-M   'P 1'
#
loop_
_entity.id
_entity.type
_entity.pdbx_description
1 polymer ?
#
loop_
_entity_poly.entity_id
_entity_poly.type
_entity_poly.pdbx_seq_one_letter_code
_entity_poly.pdbx_strand_id
1 'polypeptide(L)' 'AKEAFDISSEPQHIRQLYGVDQDRTRDYGTRCLIARRLVERGVRFVQIMCNGQIWDHHGSIQTALPER' A
#
# COMPACT_ATOMS: atom_id res chain seq x y z
N ALA A 1 17.69 -5.64 -6.44
CA ALA A 1 16.59 -4.76 -6.93
C ALA A 1 15.25 -5.48 -6.91
N LYS A 2 15.06 -6.53 -7.74
CA LYS A 2 13.81 -7.31 -7.76
C LYS A 2 13.40 -7.83 -6.37
N GLU A 3 14.35 -8.20 -5.50
CA GLU A 3 14.01 -8.69 -4.14
C GLU A 3 13.23 -7.69 -3.28
N ALA A 4 13.28 -6.39 -3.55
CA ALA A 4 12.50 -5.41 -2.78
C ALA A 4 10.98 -5.63 -2.93
N PHE A 5 10.56 -6.15 -4.08
CA PHE A 5 9.16 -6.45 -4.40
C PHE A 5 8.73 -7.86 -3.96
N ASP A 6 9.67 -8.76 -3.67
CA ASP A 6 9.39 -10.09 -3.15
C ASP A 6 9.12 -10.06 -1.64
N ILE A 7 7.85 -9.93 -1.28
CA ILE A 7 7.37 -10.01 0.11
C ILE A 7 7.19 -11.45 0.61
N SER A 8 7.40 -12.49 -0.20
CA SER A 8 7.29 -13.88 0.26
C SER A 8 8.38 -14.25 1.27
N SER A 9 9.57 -13.63 1.10
CA SER A 9 10.71 -13.68 2.02
C SER A 9 10.48 -13.05 3.40
N GLU A 10 9.34 -12.40 3.65
CA GLU A 10 9.03 -11.77 4.94
C GLU A 10 8.49 -12.78 5.97
N PRO A 11 8.88 -12.68 7.26
CA PRO A 11 8.30 -13.48 8.33
C PRO A 11 6.78 -13.37 8.38
N GLN A 12 6.09 -14.45 8.75
CA GLN A 12 4.62 -14.49 8.78
C GLN A 12 4.03 -13.38 9.68
N HIS A 13 4.64 -13.12 10.84
CA HIS A 13 4.18 -12.06 11.74
C HIS A 13 4.31 -10.65 11.13
N ILE A 14 5.30 -10.40 10.26
CA ILE A 14 5.41 -9.14 9.51
C ILE A 14 4.32 -9.04 8.46
N ARG A 15 4.07 -10.13 7.72
CA ARG A 15 2.98 -10.18 6.73
C ARG A 15 1.61 -9.93 7.38
N GLN A 16 1.38 -10.47 8.59
CA GLN A 16 0.19 -10.22 9.40
C GLN A 16 0.14 -8.78 9.95
N LEU A 17 1.26 -8.24 10.44
CA LEU A 17 1.35 -6.85 10.92
C LEU A 17 0.99 -5.82 9.84
N TYR A 18 1.36 -6.08 8.58
CA TYR A 18 0.99 -5.26 7.42
C TYR A 18 -0.37 -5.64 6.82
N GLY A 19 -1.08 -6.62 7.38
CA GLY A 19 -2.41 -7.05 6.93
C GLY A 19 -2.44 -7.61 5.50
N VAL A 20 -1.35 -8.22 5.02
CA VAL A 20 -1.28 -8.76 3.63
C VAL A 20 -2.05 -10.09 3.47
N ASP A 21 -2.51 -10.65 4.58
CA ASP A 21 -3.31 -11.87 4.71
C ASP A 21 -4.83 -11.61 4.66
N GLN A 22 -5.28 -10.37 4.87
CA GLN A 22 -6.69 -9.97 4.90
C GLN A 22 -7.08 -9.19 3.64
N ASP A 23 -8.12 -9.62 2.91
CA ASP A 23 -8.45 -9.04 1.58
C ASP A 23 -8.71 -7.53 1.59
N ARG A 24 -9.29 -6.98 2.66
CA ARG A 24 -9.54 -5.54 2.82
C ARG A 24 -8.26 -4.69 2.86
N THR A 25 -7.15 -5.25 3.34
CA THR A 25 -5.87 -4.54 3.52
C THR A 25 -4.76 -5.05 2.61
N ARG A 26 -4.92 -6.25 2.03
CA ARG A 26 -3.96 -6.97 1.18
C ARG A 26 -3.20 -6.07 0.21
N ASP A 27 -3.96 -5.28 -0.56
CA ASP A 27 -3.46 -4.43 -1.63
C ASP A 27 -2.58 -3.27 -1.12
N TYR A 28 -3.07 -2.48 -0.16
CA TYR A 28 -2.31 -1.35 0.40
C TYR A 28 -1.18 -1.80 1.33
N GLY A 29 -1.44 -2.81 2.16
CA GLY A 29 -0.47 -3.43 3.06
C GLY A 29 0.75 -3.98 2.32
N THR A 30 0.54 -4.62 1.17
CA THR A 30 1.62 -5.07 0.28
C THR A 30 2.49 -3.91 -0.19
N ARG A 31 1.90 -2.77 -0.60
CA ARG A 31 2.69 -1.59 -1.01
C ARG A 31 3.46 -0.98 0.16
N CYS A 32 2.88 -0.93 1.36
CA CYS A 32 3.56 -0.48 2.57
C CYS A 32 4.73 -1.40 2.98
N LEU A 33 4.58 -2.71 2.79
CA LEU A 33 5.63 -3.70 3.07
C LEU A 33 6.79 -3.58 2.07
N ILE A 34 6.49 -3.40 0.78
CA ILE A 34 7.48 -3.09 -0.27
C ILE A 34 8.16 -1.74 0.01
N ALA A 35 7.42 -0.72 0.46
CA ALA A 35 7.98 0.58 0.80
C ALA A 35 9.02 0.51 1.92
N ARG A 36 8.78 -0.27 2.99
CA ARG A 36 9.80 -0.55 4.02
C ARG A 36 11.04 -1.20 3.38
N ARG A 37 10.85 -2.26 2.58
CA ARG A 37 11.95 -2.98 1.91
C ARG A 37 12.76 -2.10 0.94
N LEU A 38 12.18 -1.03 0.39
CA LEU A 38 12.86 -0.02 -0.41
C LEU A 38 13.66 0.96 0.46
N VAL A 39 13.07 1.48 1.55
CA VAL A 39 13.76 2.37 2.51
C VAL A 39 14.97 1.68 3.14
N GLU A 40 14.82 0.41 3.54
CA GLU A 40 15.93 -0.44 4.05
C GLU A 40 17.06 -0.65 3.03
N ARG A 41 16.79 -0.45 1.74
CA ARG A 41 17.77 -0.51 0.64
C ARG A 41 18.25 0.89 0.20
N GLY A 42 18.05 1.91 1.05
CA GLY A 42 18.56 3.27 0.85
C GLY A 42 17.71 4.15 -0.07
N VAL A 43 16.49 3.73 -0.44
CA VAL A 43 15.59 4.57 -1.25
C VAL A 43 15.09 5.76 -0.42
N ARG A 44 15.58 6.96 -0.76
CA ARG A 44 15.39 8.21 0.00
C ARG A 44 13.96 8.76 -0.02
N PHE A 45 13.14 8.35 -0.98
CA PHE A 45 11.76 8.82 -1.14
C PHE A 45 10.92 7.70 -1.74
N VAL A 46 9.78 7.38 -1.11
CA VAL A 46 8.82 6.39 -1.58
C VAL A 46 7.43 6.99 -1.47
N GLN A 47 6.64 6.87 -2.54
CA GLN A 47 5.26 7.33 -2.59
C GLN A 47 4.34 6.11 -2.71
N ILE A 48 3.30 6.05 -1.87
CA ILE A 48 2.36 4.92 -1.78
C ILE A 48 0.96 5.46 -2.10
N MET A 49 0.32 4.90 -3.13
CA MET A 49 -1.00 5.37 -3.56
C MET A 49 -2.08 4.32 -3.28
N CYS A 50 -3.16 4.75 -2.64
CA CYS A 50 -4.44 4.04 -2.68
C CYS A 50 -5.00 4.07 -4.12
N ASN A 51 -5.54 2.95 -4.58
CA ASN A 51 -6.35 2.77 -5.79
C ASN A 51 -5.93 3.64 -6.99
N GLY A 52 -4.64 3.61 -7.37
CA GLY A 52 -4.15 4.24 -8.60
C GLY A 52 -4.11 5.79 -8.59
N GLN A 53 -4.02 6.41 -7.42
CA GLN A 53 -4.38 7.81 -7.14
C GLN A 53 -5.89 8.02 -7.04
N ILE A 54 -6.47 7.69 -5.88
CA ILE A 54 -7.63 8.45 -5.41
C ILE A 54 -7.15 9.87 -5.11
N TRP A 55 -7.23 10.75 -6.10
CA TRP A 55 -7.14 12.17 -5.82
C TRP A 55 -8.42 12.58 -5.07
N ASP A 56 -8.27 13.32 -3.98
CA ASP A 56 -8.45 14.76 -4.14
C ASP A 56 -9.78 15.08 -4.88
N HIS A 57 -10.89 14.56 -4.32
CA HIS A 57 -12.24 14.58 -4.89
C HIS A 57 -12.84 16.01 -5.03
N HIS A 58 -12.04 17.07 -5.01
CA HIS A 58 -12.44 18.47 -5.12
C HIS A 58 -13.29 18.78 -6.38
N GLY A 59 -13.17 17.98 -7.45
CA GLY A 59 -14.05 18.07 -8.62
C GLY A 59 -15.35 17.25 -8.55
N SER A 60 -15.41 16.20 -7.72
CA SER A 60 -16.47 15.15 -7.77
C SER A 60 -17.07 14.79 -6.41
N ILE A 61 -16.80 15.55 -5.34
CA ILE A 61 -17.32 15.26 -3.99
C ILE A 61 -18.85 15.34 -3.91
N GLN A 62 -19.48 16.15 -4.76
CA GLN A 62 -20.94 16.27 -4.85
C GLN A 62 -21.63 15.04 -5.47
N THR A 63 -20.91 14.25 -6.29
CA THR A 63 -21.46 13.14 -7.07
C THR A 63 -20.94 11.76 -6.66
N ALA A 64 -19.89 11.71 -5.82
CA ALA A 64 -19.25 10.47 -5.36
C ALA A 64 -19.64 10.06 -3.93
N LEU A 65 -20.36 10.91 -3.19
CA LEU A 65 -20.95 10.53 -1.91
C LEU A 65 -22.29 9.80 -2.16
N PRO A 66 -22.60 8.70 -1.43
CA PRO A 66 -23.91 8.07 -1.53
C PRO A 66 -25.00 8.99 -0.99
N GLU A 67 -26.20 8.90 -1.57
CA GLU A 67 -27.39 9.56 -1.02
C GLU A 67 -27.75 9.00 0.37
N ARG A 68 -28.53 9.76 1.14
CA ARG A 68 -28.90 9.47 2.54
C ARG A 68 -30.16 8.62 2.66
#